data_AF-A0A7C6BZ08-F1
#
_entry.id   AF-A0A7C6BZ08-F1
#
_cell.length_a   1.000
_cell.length_b   1.000
_cell.length_c   1.000
_cell.angle_alpha   90.00
_cell.angle_beta   90.00
_cell.angle_gamma   90.00
#
_symmetry.space_group_name_H-M   'P 1'
#
loop_
_entity.id
_entity.type
_entity.pdbx_description
1 polymer ?
#
loop_
_entity_poly.entity_id
_entity_poly.type
_entity_poly.pdbx_seq_one_letter_code
_entity_poly.pdbx_strand_id
1 'polypeptide(L)'
;MSSKRIFSYSKQERHYKKKTERGIVGKILLGLVFVLALAIVFSILIKQNKEMERLRLKEIDLKAELELAKLEQAQIIDLSNKVGSREFVEIIARDELGLVTADEYIFVED
;
A
#
# COMPACT_ATOMS: atom_id res chain seq x y z
N MET A 1 7.68 81.46 -41.28
CA MET A 1 7.28 80.10 -41.67
C MET A 1 7.57 79.17 -40.49
N SER A 2 6.53 78.72 -39.77
CA SER A 2 6.69 77.86 -38.57
C SER A 2 6.14 76.48 -38.88
N SER A 3 7.04 75.50 -38.96
CA SER A 3 6.72 74.11 -39.29
C SER A 3 6.31 73.35 -38.03
N LYS A 4 5.03 72.94 -37.97
CA LYS A 4 4.48 72.09 -36.92
C LYS A 4 4.97 70.65 -37.11
N ARG A 5 5.97 70.24 -36.33
CA ARG A 5 6.26 68.81 -36.12
C ARG A 5 5.28 68.25 -35.10
N ILE A 6 4.21 67.61 -35.58
CA ILE A 6 3.27 66.87 -34.72
C ILE A 6 3.87 65.50 -34.45
N PHE A 7 4.25 65.30 -33.18
CA PHE A 7 4.90 64.12 -32.65
C PHE A 7 3.96 62.90 -32.68
N SER A 8 4.34 61.85 -33.42
CA SER A 8 3.58 60.60 -33.53
C SER A 8 3.91 59.63 -32.38
N TYR A 9 3.55 59.96 -31.14
CA TYR A 9 3.77 59.08 -29.97
C TYR A 9 2.64 58.08 -29.69
N SER A 10 1.46 58.29 -30.28
CA SER A 10 0.26 57.53 -29.91
C SER A 10 0.16 56.11 -30.48
N LYS A 11 0.99 55.74 -31.47
CA LYS A 11 0.96 54.41 -32.11
C LYS A 11 1.91 53.42 -31.44
N GLN A 12 3.11 53.86 -31.05
CA GLN A 12 4.12 53.00 -30.39
C GLN A 12 3.70 52.58 -28.98
N GLU A 13 3.11 53.48 -28.18
CA GLU A 13 2.62 53.15 -26.83
C GLU A 13 1.52 52.07 -26.84
N ARG A 14 0.63 52.07 -27.83
CA ARG A 14 -0.42 51.05 -27.98
C ARG A 14 0.16 49.68 -28.28
N HIS A 15 1.18 49.59 -29.13
CA HIS A 15 1.84 48.33 -29.44
C HIS A 15 2.63 47.78 -28.25
N TYR A 16 3.28 48.66 -27.47
CA TYR A 16 3.97 48.26 -26.24
C TYR A 16 2.99 47.72 -25.19
N LYS A 17 1.90 48.46 -24.90
CA LYS A 17 0.84 48.00 -23.97
C LYS A 17 0.28 46.64 -24.36
N LYS A 18 -0.03 46.43 -25.64
CA LYS A 18 -0.58 45.17 -26.16
C LYS A 18 0.40 43.99 -26.07
N LYS A 19 1.72 44.26 -26.12
CA LYS A 19 2.78 43.24 -25.96
C LYS A 19 2.96 42.86 -24.49
N THR A 20 2.91 43.82 -23.57
CA THR A 20 2.91 43.57 -22.11
C THR A 20 1.67 42.82 -21.64
N GLU A 21 0.47 43.15 -22.14
CA GLU A 21 -0.77 42.42 -21.80
C GLU A 21 -0.70 40.95 -22.22
N ARG A 22 -0.23 40.66 -23.45
CA ARG A 22 -0.03 39.27 -23.91
C ARG A 22 0.99 38.51 -23.06
N GLY A 23 2.04 39.17 -22.59
CA GLY A 23 3.04 38.57 -21.70
C GLY A 23 2.48 38.25 -20.31
N ILE A 24 1.61 39.12 -19.77
CA ILE A 24 0.93 38.89 -18.49
C ILE A 24 -0.09 37.76 -18.61
N VAL A 25 -0.90 37.75 -19.68
CA VAL A 25 -1.86 36.67 -19.95
C VAL A 25 -1.15 35.33 -20.09
N GLY A 26 -0.01 35.27 -20.80
CA GLY A 26 0.78 34.04 -20.91
C GLY A 26 1.31 33.52 -19.57
N LYS A 27 1.76 34.42 -18.68
CA LYS A 27 2.21 34.04 -17.32
C LYS A 27 1.07 33.54 -16.45
N ILE A 28 -0.11 34.16 -16.54
CA ILE A 28 -1.32 33.72 -15.82
C ILE A 28 -1.74 32.33 -16.30
N LEU A 29 -1.73 32.10 -17.62
CA LEU A 29 -2.11 30.83 -18.22
C LEU A 29 -1.13 29.71 -17.82
N LEU A 30 0.17 30.00 -17.82
CA LEU A 30 1.20 29.08 -17.33
C LEU A 30 1.01 28.75 -15.84
N GLY A 31 0.75 29.77 -15.01
CA GLY A 31 0.47 29.58 -13.58
C GLY A 31 -0.76 28.72 -13.34
N LEU A 32 -1.81 28.92 -14.13
CA LEU A 32 -3.06 28.14 -14.02
C LEU A 32 -2.85 26.67 -14.42
N VAL A 33 -2.08 26.42 -15.48
CA VAL A 33 -1.67 25.06 -15.86
C VAL A 33 -0.82 24.40 -14.77
N PHE A 34 0.09 25.16 -14.15
CA PHE A 34 0.93 24.65 -13.07
C PHE A 34 0.11 24.26 -11.83
N VAL A 35 -0.85 25.10 -11.42
CA VAL A 35 -1.75 24.79 -10.29
C VAL A 35 -2.61 23.56 -10.59
N LEU A 36 -3.13 23.42 -11.81
CA LEU A 36 -3.88 22.23 -12.22
C LEU A 36 -3.00 20.97 -12.18
N ALA A 37 -1.76 21.04 -12.67
CA ALA A 37 -0.84 19.92 -12.63
C ALA A 37 -0.56 19.47 -11.18
N LEU A 38 -0.32 20.43 -10.27
CA LEU A 38 -0.14 20.13 -8.85
C LEU A 38 -1.39 19.47 -8.24
N ALA A 39 -2.59 19.97 -8.54
CA ALA A 39 -3.83 19.38 -8.03
C ALA A 39 -4.02 17.92 -8.48
N ILE A 40 -3.65 17.59 -9.72
CA ILE A 40 -3.70 16.21 -10.23
C ILE A 40 -2.72 15.31 -9.47
N VAL A 41 -1.47 15.76 -9.31
CA VAL A 41 -0.45 14.99 -8.58
C VAL A 41 -0.89 14.73 -7.13
N PHE A 42 -1.39 15.75 -6.43
CA PHE A 42 -1.91 15.60 -5.08
C PHE A 42 -3.07 14.59 -5.00
N SER A 43 -4.00 14.62 -5.96
CA SER A 43 -5.12 13.68 -6.02
C SER A 43 -4.64 12.23 -6.20
N ILE A 44 -3.64 12.01 -7.06
CA ILE A 44 -3.05 10.69 -7.29
C ILE A 44 -2.34 10.17 -6.03
N LEU A 45 -1.52 11.01 -5.39
CA LEU A 45 -0.79 10.64 -4.18
C LEU A 45 -1.71 10.22 -3.03
N ILE A 46 -2.83 10.93 -2.83
CA ILE A 46 -3.81 10.58 -1.79
C ILE A 46 -4.44 9.21 -2.08
N LYS A 47 -4.79 8.92 -3.34
CA LYS A 47 -5.33 7.61 -3.73
C LYS A 47 -4.31 6.49 -3.54
N GLN A 48 -3.08 6.72 -3.97
CA GLN A 48 -1.98 5.75 -3.82
C GLN A 48 -1.72 5.41 -2.36
N ASN A 49 -1.69 6.39 -1.45
CA ASN A 49 -1.47 6.13 -0.03
C ASN A 49 -2.54 5.23 0.59
N LYS A 50 -3.82 5.44 0.24
CA LYS A 50 -4.92 4.58 0.73
C LYS A 50 -4.83 3.17 0.20
N GLU A 51 -4.51 3.00 -1.08
CA GLU A 51 -4.32 1.66 -1.66
C GLU A 51 -3.11 0.95 -1.08
N MET A 52 -2.00 1.67 -0.86
CA MET A 52 -0.79 1.14 -0.24
C MET A 52 -1.04 0.65 1.18
N GLU A 53 -1.80 1.39 1.99
CA GLU A 53 -2.15 0.97 3.35
C GLU A 53 -3.01 -0.29 3.33
N ARG A 54 -4.01 -0.36 2.44
CA ARG A 54 -4.84 -1.56 2.26
C ARG A 54 -4.01 -2.77 1.82
N LEU A 55 -3.10 -2.58 0.87
CA LEU A 55 -2.23 -3.65 0.38
C LEU A 55 -1.28 -4.13 1.47
N ARG A 56 -0.75 -3.21 2.30
CA ARG A 56 0.12 -3.55 3.42
C ARG A 56 -0.59 -4.39 4.48
N LEU A 57 -1.83 -4.04 4.83
CA LEU A 57 -2.64 -4.85 5.76
C LEU A 57 -2.89 -6.25 5.20
N LYS A 58 -3.27 -6.32 3.92
CA LYS A 58 -3.48 -7.60 3.24
C LYS A 58 -2.21 -8.44 3.17
N GLU A 59 -1.05 -7.83 2.98
CA GLU A 59 0.24 -8.53 2.99
C GLU A 59 0.55 -9.15 4.37
N ILE A 60 0.22 -8.44 5.46
CA ILE A 60 0.40 -8.95 6.82
C ILE A 60 -0.51 -10.16 7.06
N ASP A 61 -1.79 -10.05 6.70
CA ASP A 61 -2.76 -11.14 6.87
C ASP A 61 -2.34 -12.39 6.07
N LEU A 62 -1.96 -12.21 4.80
CA LEU A 62 -1.50 -13.32 3.95
C LEU A 62 -0.21 -13.96 4.50
N LYS A 63 0.70 -13.19 5.09
CA LYS A 63 1.91 -13.74 5.72
C LYS A 63 1.56 -14.57 6.94
N ALA A 64 0.65 -14.11 7.78
CA ALA A 64 0.19 -14.87 8.95
C ALA A 64 -0.49 -16.18 8.52
N GLU A 65 -1.36 -16.14 7.51
CA GLU A 65 -2.00 -17.33 6.96
C GLU A 65 -0.99 -18.33 6.38
N LEU A 66 0.03 -17.82 5.69
CA LEU A 66 1.10 -18.65 5.13
C LEU A 66 1.96 -19.30 6.24
N GLU A 67 2.24 -18.58 7.32
CA GLU A 67 2.97 -19.12 8.47
C GLU A 67 2.17 -20.22 9.18
N LEU A 68 0.86 -20.01 9.38
CA LEU A 68 -0.03 -21.03 9.93
C LEU A 68 -0.08 -22.29 9.06
N ALA A 69 -0.28 -22.12 7.74
CA ALA A 69 -0.30 -23.24 6.81
C ALA A 69 1.01 -24.03 6.80
N LYS A 70 2.16 -23.35 6.95
CA LYS A 70 3.47 -24.02 7.07
C LYS A 70 3.60 -24.80 8.37
N LEU A 71 3.09 -24.26 9.49
CA LEU A 71 3.10 -24.97 10.77
C LEU A 71 2.22 -26.22 10.71
N GLU A 72 1.01 -26.11 10.15
CA GLU A 72 0.12 -27.25 9.92
C GLU A 72 0.77 -28.30 9.02
N GLN A 73 1.40 -27.89 7.92
CA GLN A 73 2.12 -28.79 7.04
C GLN A 73 3.25 -29.52 7.78
N ALA A 74 4.03 -28.80 8.59
CA ALA A 74 5.11 -29.40 9.37
C ALA A 74 4.58 -30.44 10.39
N GLN A 75 3.46 -30.16 11.06
CA GLN A 75 2.80 -31.10 11.96
C GLN A 75 2.32 -32.35 11.21
N ILE A 76 1.68 -32.17 10.04
CA ILE A 76 1.21 -33.30 9.22
C ILE A 76 2.39 -34.18 8.78
N ILE A 77 3.52 -33.58 8.37
CA ILE A 77 4.71 -34.34 7.97
C ILE A 77 5.30 -35.09 9.17
N ASP A 78 5.43 -34.44 10.33
CA ASP A 78 5.90 -35.09 11.56
C ASP A 78 5.00 -36.26 11.96
N LEU A 79 3.68 -36.07 11.91
CA LEU A 79 2.70 -37.11 12.18
C LEU A 79 2.84 -38.25 11.16
N SER A 80 2.90 -37.93 9.86
CA SER A 80 3.07 -38.93 8.80
C SER A 80 4.35 -39.75 8.94
N ASN A 81 5.44 -39.15 9.46
CA ASN A 81 6.69 -39.87 9.72
C ASN A 81 6.59 -40.79 10.95
N LYS A 82 5.70 -40.49 11.89
CA LYS A 82 5.45 -41.27 13.10
C LYS A 82 4.38 -42.34 12.90
N VAL A 83 3.46 -42.17 11.96
CA VAL A 83 2.40 -43.14 11.65
C VAL A 83 3.02 -44.53 11.40
N GLY A 84 2.64 -45.50 12.23
CA GLY A 84 3.16 -46.87 12.19
C GLY A 84 4.34 -47.16 13.12
N SER A 85 4.88 -46.15 13.84
CA SER A 85 5.85 -46.37 14.92
C SER A 85 5.15 -46.85 16.19
N ARG A 86 5.90 -47.50 17.10
CA ARG A 86 5.36 -47.90 18.41
C ARG A 86 5.01 -46.69 19.26
N GLU A 87 5.81 -45.62 19.23
CA GLU A 87 5.49 -44.38 19.95
C GLU A 87 4.16 -43.78 19.47
N PHE A 88 3.86 -43.81 18.17
CA PHE A 88 2.59 -43.30 17.65
C PHE A 88 1.39 -44.11 18.16
N VAL A 89 1.50 -45.44 18.20
CA VAL A 89 0.46 -46.31 18.76
C VAL A 89 0.27 -46.05 20.24
N GLU A 90 1.36 -45.85 20.99
CA GLU A 90 1.30 -45.53 22.42
C GLU A 90 0.63 -44.19 22.69
N ILE A 91 0.96 -43.15 21.92
CA ILE A 91 0.33 -41.82 22.04
C ILE A 91 -1.19 -41.92 21.81
N ILE A 92 -1.61 -42.57 20.73
CA ILE A 92 -3.05 -42.75 20.45
C ILE A 92 -3.73 -43.62 21.53
N ALA A 93 -3.06 -44.67 22.02
CA ALA A 93 -3.59 -45.50 23.09
C ALA A 93 -3.78 -44.71 24.39
N ARG A 94 -2.87 -43.81 24.73
CA ARG A 94 -2.97 -42.93 25.90
C ARG A 94 -4.05 -41.86 25.72
N ASP A 95 -4.00 -41.11 24.61
CA ASP A 95 -4.83 -39.92 24.40
C ASP A 95 -6.30 -40.26 24.09
N GLU A 96 -6.54 -41.25 23.23
CA GLU A 96 -7.90 -41.59 22.76
C GLU A 96 -8.55 -42.71 23.57
N LEU A 97 -7.75 -43.66 24.07
CA LEU A 97 -8.25 -44.86 24.74
C LEU A 97 -8.01 -44.85 26.26
N GLY A 98 -7.28 -43.86 26.78
CA GLY A 98 -6.93 -43.77 28.20
C GLY A 98 -6.09 -44.96 28.69
N LEU A 99 -5.42 -45.67 27.78
CA LEU A 99 -4.62 -46.84 28.10
C LEU A 99 -3.28 -46.41 28.69
N VAL A 100 -2.83 -47.12 29.73
CA VAL A 100 -1.55 -46.90 30.40
C VAL A 100 -0.76 -48.20 30.39
N THR A 101 0.56 -48.13 30.60
CA THR A 101 1.36 -49.37 30.72
C THR A 101 1.03 -50.09 32.03
N ALA A 102 1.29 -51.40 32.08
CA ALA A 102 0.90 -52.25 33.20
C ALA A 102 1.55 -51.86 34.56
N ASP A 103 2.59 -51.04 34.49
CA ASP A 103 3.46 -50.57 35.56
C ASP A 103 3.22 -49.11 35.98
N GLU A 104 2.24 -48.42 35.37
CA GLU A 104 1.87 -47.04 35.71
C GLU A 104 0.69 -46.94 36.70
N TYR A 105 0.77 -45.98 37.62
CA TYR A 105 -0.30 -45.66 38.57
C TYR A 105 -1.21 -44.56 38.02
N ILE A 106 -2.53 -44.82 38.00
CA ILE A 106 -3.53 -43.84 37.57
C ILE A 106 -4.04 -43.07 38.80
N PHE A 107 -3.99 -41.74 38.75
CA PHE A 107 -4.60 -40.86 39.74
C PHE A 107 -5.88 -40.26 39.14
N VAL A 108 -7.01 -40.51 39.79
CA VAL A 108 -8.32 -39.93 39.43
C VAL A 108 -8.70 -38.98 40.56
N GLU A 109 -8.99 -37.72 40.25
CA GLU A 109 -9.54 -36.77 41.22
C GLU A 109 -11.05 -37.04 41.38
N ASP A 110 -11.51 -37.26 42.62
CA ASP A 110 -12.93 -37.42 42.98
C ASP A 110 -13.72 -36.09 42.89
#